data_AF-A0AB37N675-F1
#
_entry.id   AF-A0AB37N675-F1
#
_cell.length_a   1.000
_cell.length_b   1.000
_cell.length_c   1.000
_cell.angle_alpha   90.00
_cell.angle_beta   90.00
_cell.angle_gamma   90.00
#
_symmetry.space_group_name_H-M   'P 1'
#
loop_
_entity.id
_entity.type
_entity.pdbx_description
1 polymer ?
#
loop_
_entity_poly.entity_id
_entity_poly.type
_entity_poly.pdbx_seq_one_letter_code
_entity_poly.pdbx_strand_id
1 'polypeptide(L)'
;MIFSAKKWNNGKELKAVMKVNTAISFDMMEAPLRNAFRQYLVPLLGDAMVGEVVEIYEFGPNPDVLEQNTEGATEREKLDSRLLEICKRANANLAFWNDFDEISMRITDAGFQRQKSDNGESFQQVYKYQEDNLRASLRNKGFNALDELLEFLYAHIAEYPEFASSQAYQDRKSAIVRSTADVNDVCFINGSRIVFLRLQPHLKFAEEMLLQPAIGDKLYEHLIDGLVNPPEDEEARKSMERLRLACSRYIVAMAVRRLLMETGSVTDRGLYFTAVQPGEKGNEEKRPVDTERIAVQIQNLKTDADMYMTVLLRTVRSCFENFYEGDPRQIYDRDNDHKRTFWT
;
A
#
# COMPACT_ATOMS: atom_id res chain seq x y z
N MET A 1 16.18 13.97 9.22
CA MET A 1 14.73 13.73 9.40
C MET A 1 13.99 15.03 9.13
N ILE A 2 12.72 14.96 8.73
CA ILE A 2 11.95 16.11 8.18
C ILE A 2 11.19 16.95 9.21
N PHE A 3 11.62 16.88 10.47
CA PHE A 3 11.22 17.75 11.57
C PHE A 3 12.47 18.05 12.39
N SER A 4 12.67 19.29 12.82
CA SER A 4 13.89 19.68 13.56
C SER A 4 13.57 20.67 14.67
N ALA A 5 14.38 20.65 15.74
CA ALA A 5 14.28 21.62 16.83
C ALA A 5 14.39 23.06 16.31
N LYS A 6 15.27 23.30 15.32
CA LYS A 6 15.51 24.63 14.71
C LYS A 6 14.27 25.21 14.04
N LYS A 7 13.47 24.37 13.38
CA LYS A 7 12.25 24.78 12.65
C LYS A 7 10.96 24.48 13.44
N TRP A 8 11.05 23.98 14.67
CA TRP A 8 9.91 23.67 15.53
C TRP A 8 9.22 24.94 16.06
N ASN A 9 8.43 25.59 15.21
CA ASN A 9 7.68 26.80 15.52
C ASN A 9 6.42 26.45 16.33
N ASN A 10 6.56 26.05 17.60
CA ASN A 10 5.45 25.68 18.49
C ASN A 10 4.47 24.67 17.86
N GLY A 11 5.04 23.69 17.14
CA GLY A 11 4.28 22.66 16.44
C GLY A 11 3.43 23.15 15.26
N LYS A 12 3.66 24.35 14.71
CA LYS A 12 2.92 24.85 13.53
C LYS A 12 3.04 23.90 12.33
N GLU A 13 4.23 23.38 12.05
CA GLU A 13 4.43 22.39 10.97
C GLU A 13 3.58 21.14 11.17
N LEU A 14 3.45 20.69 12.41
CA LEU A 14 2.64 19.54 12.77
C LEU A 14 1.13 19.85 12.66
N LYS A 15 0.72 21.06 13.05
CA LYS A 15 -0.67 21.54 12.94
C LYS A 15 -1.15 21.66 11.49
N ALA A 16 -0.25 21.98 10.57
CA ALA A 16 -0.57 22.05 9.15
C ALA A 16 -1.01 20.69 8.59
N VAL A 17 -0.45 19.59 9.11
CA VAL A 17 -0.70 18.23 8.61
C VAL A 17 -1.61 17.39 9.52
N MET A 18 -1.88 17.84 10.75
CA MET A 18 -2.69 17.13 11.74
C MET A 18 -3.38 18.08 12.72
N LYS A 19 -4.62 17.74 13.12
CA LYS A 19 -5.32 18.45 14.20
C LYS A 19 -4.72 18.11 15.56
N VAL A 20 -3.79 18.92 16.04
CA VAL A 20 -3.20 18.84 17.39
C VAL A 20 -3.42 20.14 18.17
N ASN A 21 -3.69 20.04 19.47
CA ASN A 21 -3.89 21.22 20.32
C ASN A 21 -2.54 21.76 20.86
N THR A 22 -2.51 23.03 21.28
CA THR A 22 -1.37 23.96 21.23
C THR A 22 -0.09 23.67 22.04
N ALA A 23 0.08 22.52 22.70
CA ALA A 23 1.13 22.35 23.71
C ALA A 23 1.99 21.06 23.57
N ILE A 24 2.40 20.70 22.36
CA ILE A 24 3.32 19.57 22.15
C ILE A 24 4.75 20.10 21.95
N SER A 25 5.66 19.74 22.87
CA SER A 25 7.08 20.10 22.75
C SER A 25 7.80 19.22 21.73
N PHE A 26 8.89 19.74 21.16
CA PHE A 26 9.70 18.94 20.24
C PHE A 26 10.35 17.76 20.96
N ASP A 27 10.85 17.96 22.18
CA ASP A 27 11.52 16.92 22.96
C ASP A 27 10.63 15.67 23.17
N MET A 28 9.32 15.86 23.34
CA MET A 28 8.36 14.75 23.44
C MET A 28 8.16 14.02 22.11
N MET A 29 8.21 14.74 20.99
CA MET A 29 7.90 14.21 19.67
C MET A 29 9.12 13.81 18.86
N GLU A 30 10.33 14.18 19.28
CA GLU A 30 11.56 13.96 18.52
C GLU A 30 11.78 12.46 18.27
N ALA A 31 11.73 11.65 19.33
CA ALA A 31 11.91 10.22 19.22
C ALA A 31 10.79 9.55 18.38
N PRO A 32 9.49 9.80 18.64
CA PRO A 32 8.42 9.27 17.80
C PRO A 32 8.55 9.63 16.31
N LEU A 33 8.78 10.91 16.00
CA LEU A 33 8.92 11.38 14.62
C LEU A 33 10.16 10.80 13.93
N ARG A 34 11.25 10.59 14.67
CA ARG A 34 12.47 9.97 14.15
C ARG A 34 12.28 8.47 13.90
N ASN A 35 11.61 7.78 14.82
CA ASN A 35 11.35 6.34 14.72
C ASN A 35 10.44 6.05 13.53
N ALA A 36 9.31 6.76 13.41
CA ALA A 36 8.41 6.63 12.27
C ALA A 36 9.10 6.93 10.93
N PHE A 37 9.95 7.96 10.89
CA PHE A 37 10.70 8.31 9.68
C PHE A 37 11.63 7.16 9.25
N ARG A 38 12.38 6.60 10.20
CA ARG A 38 13.30 5.47 9.94
C ARG A 38 12.58 4.17 9.61
N GLN A 39 11.42 3.93 10.21
CA GLN A 39 10.69 2.68 10.05
C GLN A 39 9.88 2.63 8.75
N TYR A 40 9.32 3.77 8.31
CA TYR A 40 8.38 3.80 7.20
C TYR A 40 8.89 4.54 5.97
N LEU A 41 9.50 5.72 6.12
CA LEU A 41 9.93 6.54 4.98
C LEU A 41 11.27 6.06 4.42
N VAL A 42 12.24 5.73 5.29
CA VAL A 42 13.58 5.31 4.84
C VAL A 42 13.55 4.04 3.97
N PRO A 43 12.88 2.94 4.38
CA PRO A 43 12.85 1.74 3.56
C PRO A 43 12.05 1.91 2.26
N LEU A 44 11.12 2.88 2.25
CA LEU A 44 10.26 3.12 1.11
C LEU A 44 10.93 3.97 0.03
N LEU A 45 11.69 4.99 0.43
CA LEU A 45 12.32 5.94 -0.48
C LEU A 45 13.75 5.55 -0.84
N GLY A 46 14.45 4.83 0.03
CA GLY A 46 15.89 4.57 -0.09
C GLY A 46 16.75 5.75 0.35
N ASP A 47 18.01 5.49 0.69
CA ASP A 47 18.88 6.46 1.35
C ASP A 47 19.12 7.73 0.53
N ALA A 48 19.28 7.62 -0.79
CA ALA A 48 19.50 8.77 -1.68
C ALA A 48 18.31 9.74 -1.68
N MET A 49 17.09 9.21 -1.90
CA MET A 49 15.88 10.01 -1.91
C MET A 49 15.54 10.57 -0.52
N VAL A 50 15.85 9.83 0.55
CA VAL A 50 15.75 10.34 1.93
C VAL A 50 16.66 11.54 2.14
N GLY A 51 17.89 11.48 1.61
CA GLY A 51 18.84 12.59 1.61
C GLY A 51 18.23 13.83 0.96
N GLU A 52 17.73 13.68 -0.26
CA GLU A 52 17.07 14.76 -1.02
C GLU A 52 15.90 15.37 -0.24
N VAL A 53 14.99 14.55 0.33
CA VAL A 53 13.87 15.08 1.12
C VAL A 53 14.34 15.83 2.37
N VAL A 54 15.43 15.41 3.00
CA VAL A 54 16.03 16.13 4.13
C VAL A 54 16.66 17.44 3.68
N GLU A 55 17.35 17.47 2.54
CA GLU A 55 17.90 18.69 1.95
C GLU A 55 16.79 19.68 1.58
N ILE A 56 15.72 19.22 0.94
CA ILE A 56 14.50 20.01 0.69
C ILE A 56 13.92 20.55 2.00
N TYR A 57 13.89 19.75 3.07
CA TYR A 57 13.42 20.24 4.36
C TYR A 57 14.35 21.31 4.96
N GLU A 58 15.66 21.16 4.84
CA GLU A 58 16.65 22.07 5.43
C GLU A 58 16.78 23.38 4.63
N PHE A 59 16.83 23.28 3.31
CA PHE A 59 17.19 24.36 2.38
C PHE A 59 16.12 24.71 1.35
N GLY A 60 15.06 23.90 1.21
CA GLY A 60 13.99 24.10 0.25
C GLY A 60 13.17 25.38 0.48
N PRO A 61 12.26 25.71 -0.46
CA PRO A 61 11.72 27.04 -0.63
C PRO A 61 11.06 27.56 0.65
N ASN A 62 11.32 28.82 0.97
CA ASN A 62 10.73 29.49 2.13
C ASN A 62 9.19 29.42 2.01
N PRO A 63 8.45 28.90 3.00
CA PRO A 63 6.98 28.87 2.98
C PRO A 63 6.34 30.24 2.65
N ASP A 64 7.01 31.35 2.96
CA ASP A 64 6.57 32.71 2.60
C ASP A 64 6.50 32.96 1.08
N VAL A 65 7.26 32.22 0.26
CA VAL A 65 7.31 32.36 -1.21
C VAL A 65 6.15 31.60 -1.89
N LEU A 66 5.64 30.56 -1.24
CA LEU A 66 4.62 29.66 -1.78
C LEU A 66 3.18 30.07 -1.40
N GLU A 67 3.00 30.74 -0.26
CA GLU A 67 1.67 31.21 0.20
C GLU A 67 1.13 32.43 -0.58
N GLN A 68 1.96 33.16 -1.34
CA GLN A 68 1.59 34.45 -1.93
C GLN A 68 1.22 34.45 -3.42
N ASN A 69 1.06 33.32 -4.11
CA ASN A 69 0.84 33.30 -5.58
C ASN A 69 1.87 34.17 -6.33
N THR A 70 3.08 34.31 -5.78
CA THR A 70 4.13 35.12 -6.39
C THR A 70 4.60 34.39 -7.64
N GLU A 71 4.65 35.10 -8.76
CA GLU A 71 5.12 34.66 -10.10
C GLU A 71 6.60 34.19 -10.13
N GLY A 72 7.21 33.85 -8.98
CA GLY A 72 8.64 33.57 -8.82
C GLY A 72 9.01 32.15 -8.34
N ALA A 73 8.08 31.32 -7.88
CA ALA A 73 8.39 29.93 -7.52
C ALA A 73 8.50 29.06 -8.78
N THR A 74 9.65 28.44 -8.98
CA THR A 74 9.89 27.48 -10.07
C THR A 74 8.98 26.26 -9.92
N GLU A 75 8.70 25.57 -11.03
CA GLU A 75 7.91 24.33 -10.99
C GLU A 75 8.55 23.27 -10.09
N ARG A 76 9.89 23.23 -10.03
CA ARG A 76 10.62 22.34 -9.12
C ARG A 76 10.33 22.66 -7.65
N GLU A 77 10.33 23.92 -7.25
CA GLU A 77 10.03 24.34 -5.88
C GLU A 77 8.59 23.98 -5.46
N LYS A 78 7.63 24.04 -6.39
CA LYS A 78 6.24 23.61 -6.14
C LYS A 78 6.16 22.10 -5.91
N LEU A 79 6.86 21.31 -6.73
CA LEU A 79 6.93 19.85 -6.58
C LEU A 79 7.61 19.47 -5.26
N ASP A 80 8.72 20.12 -4.91
CA ASP A 80 9.47 19.85 -3.68
C ASP A 80 8.66 20.19 -2.42
N SER A 81 7.93 21.31 -2.46
CA SER A 81 6.97 21.66 -1.40
C SER A 81 5.89 20.60 -1.24
N ARG A 82 5.31 20.15 -2.35
CA ARG A 82 4.26 19.13 -2.35
C ARG A 82 4.79 17.78 -1.83
N LEU A 83 5.96 17.36 -2.27
CA LEU A 83 6.65 16.17 -1.80
C LEU A 83 6.87 16.23 -0.28
N LEU A 84 7.39 17.36 0.21
CA LEU A 84 7.66 17.55 1.63
C LEU A 84 6.38 17.56 2.47
N GLU A 85 5.29 18.16 1.98
CA GLU A 85 3.98 18.15 2.63
C GLU A 85 3.48 16.71 2.83
N ILE A 86 3.51 15.89 1.77
CA ILE A 86 3.06 14.50 1.82
C ILE A 86 3.93 13.69 2.79
N CYS A 87 5.26 13.84 2.71
CA CYS A 87 6.20 13.20 3.63
C CYS A 87 5.95 13.58 5.10
N LYS A 88 5.73 14.88 5.39
CA LYS A 88 5.41 15.36 6.75
C LYS A 88 4.10 14.77 7.25
N ARG A 89 3.07 14.72 6.40
CA ARG A 89 1.76 14.14 6.73
C ARG A 89 1.87 12.65 7.04
N ALA A 90 2.61 11.88 6.22
CA ALA A 90 2.86 10.47 6.49
C ALA A 90 3.60 10.26 7.81
N ASN A 91 4.73 10.95 7.99
CA ASN A 91 5.58 10.80 9.17
C ASN A 91 4.85 11.16 10.46
N ALA A 92 4.14 12.29 10.47
CA ALA A 92 3.41 12.76 11.64
C ALA A 92 2.31 11.77 12.03
N ASN A 93 1.44 11.36 11.10
CA ASN A 93 0.34 10.46 11.42
C ASN A 93 0.84 9.08 11.88
N LEU A 94 1.92 8.57 11.29
CA LEU A 94 2.51 7.28 11.68
C LEU A 94 3.26 7.35 13.02
N ALA A 95 3.93 8.46 13.34
CA ALA A 95 4.54 8.67 14.66
C ALA A 95 3.49 8.65 15.78
N PHE A 96 2.40 9.41 15.60
CA PHE A 96 1.30 9.42 16.57
C PHE A 96 0.59 8.07 16.68
N TRP A 97 0.56 7.28 15.61
CA TRP A 97 -0.03 5.95 15.65
C TRP A 97 0.87 4.92 16.34
N ASN A 98 2.16 4.89 15.98
CA ASN A 98 3.13 3.91 16.49
C ASN A 98 3.39 4.13 17.98
N ASP A 99 3.58 5.38 18.40
CA ASP A 99 3.90 5.75 19.77
C ASP A 99 2.68 6.31 20.51
N PHE A 100 1.46 5.97 20.08
CA PHE A 100 0.21 6.51 20.65
C PHE A 100 0.12 6.33 22.18
N ASP A 101 0.51 5.14 22.66
CA ASP A 101 0.49 4.82 24.09
C ASP A 101 1.58 5.59 24.83
N GLU A 102 2.80 5.65 24.30
CA GLU A 102 3.92 6.38 24.92
C GLU A 102 3.66 7.89 24.97
N ILE A 103 3.09 8.47 23.91
CA ILE A 103 2.72 9.90 23.87
C ILE A 103 1.60 10.21 24.89
N SER A 104 0.70 9.25 25.15
CA SER A 104 -0.44 9.44 26.07
C SER A 104 -0.15 9.06 27.53
N MET A 105 0.98 8.39 27.80
CA MET A 105 1.40 7.94 29.12
C MET A 105 2.57 8.79 29.65
N ARG A 106 2.49 9.24 30.91
CA ARG A 106 3.65 9.78 31.63
C ARG A 106 4.32 8.65 32.40
N ILE A 107 5.60 8.41 32.09
CA ILE A 107 6.46 7.54 32.90
C ILE A 107 7.14 8.42 33.94
N THR A 108 6.87 8.16 35.21
CA THR A 108 7.49 8.86 36.36
C THR A 108 8.19 7.86 37.28
N ASP A 109 9.07 8.32 38.17
CA ASP A 109 9.73 7.45 39.18
C ASP A 109 8.73 6.75 40.12
N ALA A 110 7.48 7.23 40.17
CA ALA A 110 6.37 6.62 40.92
C ALA A 110 5.51 5.64 40.10
N GLY A 111 5.90 5.32 38.84
CA GLY A 111 5.22 4.39 37.95
C GLY A 111 4.50 5.04 36.76
N PHE A 112 3.65 4.25 36.09
CA PHE A 112 2.87 4.66 34.91
C PHE A 112 1.67 5.52 35.31
N GLN A 113 1.60 6.77 34.84
CA GLN A 113 0.48 7.67 35.09
C GLN A 113 -0.14 8.11 33.76
N ARG A 114 -1.44 7.84 33.57
CA ARG A 114 -2.17 8.42 32.42
C ARG A 114 -2.38 9.90 32.69
N GLN A 115 -2.11 10.77 31.73
CA GLN A 115 -2.24 12.22 31.92
C GLN A 115 -3.70 12.58 32.26
N LYS A 116 -3.97 12.90 33.53
CA LYS A 116 -5.15 13.66 33.95
C LYS A 116 -4.75 15.13 33.98
N SER A 117 -5.55 16.00 33.36
CA SER A 117 -5.37 17.44 33.50
C SER A 117 -5.64 17.84 34.96
N ASP A 118 -4.68 18.50 35.60
CA ASP A 118 -4.79 19.02 36.97
C ASP A 118 -5.55 20.36 37.08
N ASN A 119 -5.95 20.95 35.96
CA ASN A 119 -6.76 22.17 35.97
C ASN A 119 -8.21 21.80 35.66
N GLY A 120 -9.09 22.10 36.61
CA GLY A 120 -10.49 21.64 36.74
C GLY A 120 -11.48 22.01 35.62
N GLU A 121 -11.03 22.13 34.37
CA GLU A 121 -11.90 22.09 33.20
C GLU A 121 -12.01 20.63 32.72
N SER A 122 -13.22 20.11 32.83
CA SER A 122 -13.59 18.72 32.63
C SER A 122 -13.40 18.25 31.18
N PHE A 123 -12.17 17.91 30.78
CA PHE A 123 -11.97 17.05 29.61
C PHE A 123 -12.31 15.62 30.01
N GLN A 124 -13.51 15.17 29.61
CA GLN A 124 -13.96 13.79 29.83
C GLN A 124 -12.96 12.81 29.19
N GLN A 125 -12.72 11.68 29.87
CA GLN A 125 -11.95 10.58 29.29
C GLN A 125 -12.62 10.12 27.99
N VAL A 126 -11.82 10.07 26.92
CA VAL A 126 -12.26 9.55 25.62
C VAL A 126 -12.75 8.11 25.82
N TYR A 127 -13.94 7.78 25.34
CA TYR A 127 -14.45 6.42 25.40
C TYR A 127 -13.55 5.49 24.57
N LYS A 128 -13.39 4.23 24.98
CA LYS A 128 -12.52 3.26 24.28
C LYS A 128 -12.75 3.20 22.77
N TYR A 129 -14.01 3.24 22.32
CA TYR A 129 -14.33 3.23 20.88
C TYR A 129 -13.84 4.49 20.14
N GLN A 130 -13.84 5.66 20.78
CA GLN A 130 -13.33 6.90 20.20
C GLN A 130 -11.80 6.88 20.11
N GLU A 131 -11.13 6.29 21.11
CA GLU A 131 -9.68 6.06 21.09
C GLU A 131 -9.29 5.08 19.98
N ASP A 132 -9.97 3.94 19.88
CA ASP A 132 -9.77 2.95 18.81
C ASP A 132 -10.00 3.56 17.42
N ASN A 133 -11.05 4.39 17.26
CA ASN A 133 -11.35 5.09 16.01
C ASN A 133 -10.29 6.14 15.67
N LEU A 134 -9.75 6.85 16.66
CA LEU A 134 -8.67 7.80 16.45
C LEU A 134 -7.38 7.10 16.02
N ARG A 135 -6.99 6.01 16.70
CA ARG A 135 -5.82 5.19 16.33
C ARG A 135 -5.96 4.64 14.92
N ALA A 136 -7.14 4.13 14.57
CA ALA A 136 -7.43 3.67 13.21
C ALA A 136 -7.36 4.82 12.19
N SER A 137 -7.86 6.02 12.53
CA SER A 137 -7.78 7.19 11.64
C SER A 137 -6.35 7.66 11.41
N LEU A 138 -5.52 7.74 12.46
CA LEU A 138 -4.11 8.13 12.35
C LEU A 138 -3.35 7.15 11.46
N ARG A 139 -3.53 5.85 11.72
CA ARG A 139 -2.97 4.78 10.91
C ARG A 139 -3.36 4.92 9.43
N ASN A 140 -4.65 4.99 9.14
CA ASN A 140 -5.13 5.08 7.76
C ASN A 140 -4.61 6.34 7.05
N LYS A 141 -4.63 7.51 7.72
CA LYS A 141 -4.07 8.74 7.15
C LYS A 141 -2.58 8.64 6.87
N GLY A 142 -1.82 8.03 7.78
CA GLY A 142 -0.38 7.82 7.62
C GLY A 142 -0.04 6.94 6.42
N PHE A 143 -0.69 5.77 6.31
CA PHE A 143 -0.44 4.85 5.20
C PHE A 143 -0.99 5.36 3.86
N ASN A 144 -2.16 6.01 3.84
CA ASN A 144 -2.67 6.64 2.61
C ASN A 144 -1.74 7.76 2.12
N ALA A 145 -1.11 8.50 3.04
CA ALA A 145 -0.11 9.51 2.67
C ALA A 145 1.17 8.86 2.08
N LEU A 146 1.56 7.66 2.52
CA LEU A 146 2.64 6.92 1.87
C LEU A 146 2.26 6.44 0.47
N ASP A 147 1.00 6.08 0.22
CA ASP A 147 0.53 5.74 -1.13
C ASP A 147 0.56 6.96 -2.05
N GLU A 148 0.02 8.09 -1.57
CA GLU A 148 0.05 9.36 -2.30
C GLU A 148 1.48 9.81 -2.59
N LEU A 149 2.41 9.58 -1.66
CA LEU A 149 3.84 9.86 -1.83
C LEU A 149 4.43 9.06 -2.99
N LEU A 150 4.17 7.76 -3.02
CA LEU A 150 4.64 6.89 -4.10
C LEU A 150 4.05 7.32 -5.44
N GLU A 151 2.72 7.51 -5.49
CA GLU A 151 2.02 7.93 -6.71
C GLU A 151 2.59 9.24 -7.26
N PHE A 152 2.85 10.21 -6.39
CA PHE A 152 3.49 11.47 -6.73
C PHE A 152 4.90 11.26 -7.33
N LEU A 153 5.74 10.46 -6.66
CA LEU A 153 7.11 10.21 -7.15
C LEU A 153 7.13 9.46 -8.49
N TYR A 154 6.18 8.56 -8.73
CA TYR A 154 6.05 7.89 -10.04
C TYR A 154 5.61 8.87 -11.14
N ALA A 155 4.70 9.79 -10.84
CA ALA A 155 4.25 10.79 -11.80
C ALA A 155 5.34 11.82 -12.17
N HIS A 156 6.29 12.04 -11.27
CA HIS A 156 7.38 13.03 -11.39
C HIS A 156 8.77 12.39 -11.35
N ILE A 157 8.90 11.19 -11.92
CA ILE A 157 10.14 10.40 -11.80
C ILE A 157 11.34 11.07 -12.51
N ALA A 158 11.09 11.85 -13.55
CA ALA A 158 12.13 12.57 -14.29
C ALA A 158 12.77 13.66 -13.41
N GLU A 159 11.99 14.24 -12.52
CA GLU A 159 12.42 15.25 -11.57
C GLU A 159 13.08 14.63 -10.33
N TYR A 160 12.80 13.37 -9.97
CA TYR A 160 13.36 12.70 -8.78
C TYR A 160 14.21 11.47 -9.13
N PRO A 161 15.39 11.65 -9.79
CA PRO A 161 16.25 10.54 -10.19
C PRO A 161 16.79 9.72 -9.01
N GLU A 162 16.91 10.32 -7.82
CA GLU A 162 17.32 9.65 -6.59
C GLU A 162 16.35 8.51 -6.25
N PHE A 163 15.04 8.74 -6.44
CA PHE A 163 14.04 7.69 -6.25
C PHE A 163 14.10 6.64 -7.36
N ALA A 164 14.33 7.03 -8.61
CA ALA A 164 14.47 6.09 -9.74
C ALA A 164 15.63 5.11 -9.52
N SER A 165 16.68 5.54 -8.83
CA SER A 165 17.84 4.70 -8.47
C SER A 165 17.57 3.76 -7.28
N SER A 166 16.49 3.96 -6.54
CA SER A 166 16.18 3.19 -5.34
C SER A 166 15.78 1.75 -5.65
N GLN A 167 16.13 0.82 -4.76
CA GLN A 167 15.70 -0.58 -4.88
C GLN A 167 14.16 -0.70 -4.88
N ALA A 168 13.48 0.13 -4.07
CA ALA A 168 12.02 0.15 -4.01
C ALA A 168 11.37 0.50 -5.35
N TYR A 169 11.98 1.40 -6.13
CA TYR A 169 11.54 1.72 -7.48
C TYR A 169 11.78 0.55 -8.45
N GLN A 170 12.98 -0.03 -8.42
CA GLN A 170 13.36 -1.14 -9.31
C GLN A 170 12.49 -2.39 -9.08
N ASP A 171 12.29 -2.77 -7.82
CA ASP A 171 11.44 -3.90 -7.42
C ASP A 171 9.99 -3.73 -7.92
N ARG A 172 9.48 -2.49 -7.89
CA ARG A 172 8.11 -2.22 -8.37
C ARG A 172 8.02 -2.16 -9.89
N LYS A 173 9.08 -1.72 -10.58
CA LYS A 173 9.11 -1.63 -12.05
C LYS A 173 8.94 -3.00 -12.69
N SER A 174 9.64 -4.01 -12.14
CA SER A 174 9.55 -5.40 -12.57
C SER A 174 8.31 -6.15 -12.04
N ALA A 175 7.65 -5.65 -11.00
CA ALA A 175 6.50 -6.32 -10.40
C ALA A 175 5.29 -6.45 -11.35
N ILE A 176 4.69 -7.64 -11.36
CA ILE A 176 3.42 -7.89 -12.06
C ILE A 176 2.25 -7.20 -11.35
N VAL A 177 2.20 -7.29 -10.02
CA VAL A 177 1.22 -6.59 -9.17
C VAL A 177 1.90 -5.38 -8.54
N ARG A 178 1.61 -4.18 -9.08
CA ARG A 178 2.39 -2.98 -8.77
C ARG A 178 1.78 -2.19 -7.61
N SER A 179 0.45 -2.16 -7.52
CA SER A 179 -0.27 -1.16 -6.74
C SER A 179 -1.42 -1.73 -5.91
N THR A 180 -1.91 -0.93 -4.98
CA THR A 180 -3.18 -1.19 -4.27
C THR A 180 -4.37 -1.19 -5.23
N ALA A 181 -4.29 -0.47 -6.36
CA ALA A 181 -5.31 -0.47 -7.40
C ALA A 181 -5.41 -1.85 -8.10
N ASP A 182 -4.28 -2.46 -8.46
CA ASP A 182 -4.27 -3.82 -9.06
C ASP A 182 -4.94 -4.83 -8.13
N VAL A 183 -4.76 -4.68 -6.80
CA VAL A 183 -5.43 -5.53 -5.82
C VAL A 183 -6.91 -5.21 -5.68
N ASN A 184 -7.26 -3.92 -5.58
CA ASN A 184 -8.64 -3.44 -5.46
C ASN A 184 -9.56 -3.91 -6.60
N ASP A 185 -9.02 -4.03 -7.81
CA ASP A 185 -9.73 -4.49 -8.99
C ASP A 185 -10.23 -5.94 -8.87
N VAL A 186 -9.60 -6.74 -7.99
CA VAL A 186 -9.96 -8.15 -7.75
C VAL A 186 -10.62 -8.32 -6.38
N CYS A 187 -10.05 -7.70 -5.35
CA CYS A 187 -10.53 -7.76 -3.98
C CYS A 187 -10.53 -6.36 -3.41
N PHE A 188 -11.71 -5.85 -3.04
CA PHE A 188 -11.83 -4.51 -2.48
C PHE A 188 -11.11 -4.40 -1.12
N ILE A 189 -9.90 -3.85 -1.14
CA ILE A 189 -9.10 -3.53 0.04
C ILE A 189 -9.22 -2.06 0.45
N ASN A 190 -10.12 -1.31 -0.20
CA ASN A 190 -10.32 0.13 -0.03
C ASN A 190 -9.01 0.93 -0.18
N GLY A 191 -8.12 0.47 -1.07
CA GLY A 191 -6.83 1.11 -1.31
C GLY A 191 -5.84 0.96 -0.14
N SER A 192 -6.06 0.04 0.80
CA SER A 192 -5.21 -0.08 1.99
C SER A 192 -3.80 -0.60 1.69
N ARG A 193 -2.78 0.27 1.77
CA ARG A 193 -1.37 -0.13 1.69
C ARG A 193 -0.99 -1.23 2.66
N ILE A 194 -1.56 -1.23 3.86
CA ILE A 194 -1.22 -2.20 4.90
C ILE A 194 -1.65 -3.60 4.48
N VAL A 195 -2.86 -3.71 3.93
CA VAL A 195 -3.36 -4.97 3.38
C VAL A 195 -2.50 -5.39 2.19
N PHE A 196 -2.11 -4.46 1.32
CA PHE A 196 -1.20 -4.74 0.22
C PHE A 196 0.17 -5.27 0.69
N LEU A 197 0.79 -4.65 1.70
CA LEU A 197 2.05 -5.11 2.28
C LEU A 197 1.91 -6.50 2.93
N ARG A 198 0.76 -6.77 3.57
CA ARG A 198 0.45 -8.10 4.11
C ARG A 198 0.26 -9.14 3.01
N LEU A 199 -0.23 -8.74 1.84
CA LEU A 199 -0.36 -9.61 0.67
C LEU A 199 0.97 -9.87 -0.03
N GLN A 200 1.99 -9.02 0.10
CA GLN A 200 3.27 -9.16 -0.63
C GLN A 200 3.90 -10.56 -0.59
N PRO A 201 4.03 -11.23 0.58
CA PRO A 201 4.58 -12.59 0.61
C PRO A 201 3.72 -13.61 -0.16
N HIS A 202 2.40 -13.42 -0.16
CA HIS A 202 1.45 -14.28 -0.89
C HIS A 202 1.44 -13.98 -2.39
N LEU A 203 1.58 -12.70 -2.77
CA LEU A 203 1.72 -12.28 -4.17
C LEU A 203 2.99 -12.91 -4.76
N LYS A 204 4.13 -12.76 -4.08
CA LYS A 204 5.42 -13.33 -4.50
C LYS A 204 5.33 -14.85 -4.68
N PHE A 205 4.72 -15.54 -3.73
CA PHE A 205 4.52 -16.98 -3.85
C PHE A 205 3.60 -17.35 -5.02
N ALA A 206 2.49 -16.63 -5.22
CA ALA A 206 1.57 -16.94 -6.31
C ALA A 206 2.22 -16.67 -7.68
N GLU A 207 3.11 -15.67 -7.77
CA GLU A 207 3.92 -15.41 -8.95
C GLU A 207 4.91 -16.56 -9.23
N GLU A 208 5.82 -16.84 -8.29
CA GLU A 208 6.92 -17.80 -8.48
C GLU A 208 6.44 -19.25 -8.54
N MET A 209 5.48 -19.64 -7.69
CA MET A 209 5.11 -21.05 -7.50
C MET A 209 3.87 -21.46 -8.26
N LEU A 210 3.05 -20.51 -8.74
CA LEU A 210 1.78 -20.82 -9.40
C LEU A 210 1.67 -20.23 -10.81
N LEU A 211 2.03 -18.95 -10.99
CA LEU A 211 1.93 -18.30 -12.30
C LEU A 211 3.06 -18.75 -13.22
N GLN A 212 4.31 -18.60 -12.80
CA GLN A 212 5.47 -18.92 -13.64
C GLN A 212 5.41 -20.37 -14.18
N PRO A 213 5.14 -21.40 -13.36
CA PRO A 213 4.98 -22.77 -13.88
C PRO A 213 3.77 -22.95 -14.82
N ALA A 214 2.74 -22.13 -14.70
CA ALA A 214 1.54 -22.23 -15.52
C ALA A 214 1.69 -21.60 -16.91
N ILE A 215 2.48 -20.53 -17.03
CA ILE A 215 2.70 -19.83 -18.30
C ILE A 215 4.02 -20.20 -18.97
N GLY A 216 4.93 -20.87 -18.24
CA GLY A 216 6.25 -21.29 -18.71
C GLY A 216 7.32 -20.21 -18.57
N ASP A 217 8.57 -20.66 -18.39
CA ASP A 217 9.72 -19.78 -18.10
C ASP A 217 9.98 -18.75 -19.21
N LYS A 218 9.88 -19.15 -20.48
CA LYS A 218 10.16 -18.25 -21.61
C LYS A 218 9.21 -17.05 -21.66
N LEU A 219 7.92 -17.29 -21.45
CA LEU A 219 6.92 -16.22 -21.45
C LEU A 219 7.05 -15.35 -20.21
N TYR A 220 7.35 -15.96 -19.06
CA TYR A 220 7.60 -15.23 -17.83
C TYR A 220 8.82 -14.31 -17.96
N GLU A 221 9.95 -14.80 -18.45
CA GLU A 221 11.15 -14.00 -18.71
C GLU A 221 10.87 -12.86 -19.70
N HIS A 222 10.14 -13.14 -20.78
CA HIS A 222 9.72 -12.13 -21.75
C HIS A 222 8.82 -11.05 -21.13
N LEU A 223 7.89 -11.44 -20.25
CA LEU A 223 7.05 -10.50 -19.51
C LEU A 223 7.91 -9.59 -18.63
N ILE A 224 8.75 -10.17 -17.76
CA ILE A 224 9.57 -9.40 -16.83
C ILE A 224 10.51 -8.44 -17.56
N ASP A 225 11.19 -8.90 -18.63
CA ASP A 225 12.01 -8.03 -19.47
C ASP A 225 11.19 -6.89 -20.08
N GLY A 226 10.00 -7.18 -20.63
CA GLY A 226 9.10 -6.17 -21.17
C GLY A 226 8.55 -5.18 -20.13
N LEU A 227 8.52 -5.53 -18.84
CA LEU A 227 8.15 -4.59 -17.77
C LEU A 227 9.33 -3.67 -17.38
N VAL A 228 10.55 -4.21 -17.38
CA VAL A 228 11.77 -3.46 -17.07
C VAL A 228 12.18 -2.57 -18.26
N ASN A 229 12.02 -3.09 -19.47
CA ASN A 229 12.39 -2.46 -20.74
C ASN A 229 11.15 -2.43 -21.64
N PRO A 230 10.22 -1.48 -21.41
CA PRO A 230 9.01 -1.37 -22.22
C PRO A 230 9.32 -1.26 -23.71
N PRO A 231 8.59 -1.99 -24.58
CA PRO A 231 8.77 -1.87 -26.02
C PRO A 231 8.54 -0.43 -26.50
N GLU A 232 9.34 0.02 -27.47
CA GLU A 232 9.13 1.32 -28.13
C GLU A 232 7.83 1.32 -28.97
N ASP A 233 7.47 0.16 -29.52
CA ASP A 233 6.23 -0.02 -30.27
C ASP A 233 5.00 0.03 -29.35
N GLU A 234 4.05 0.89 -29.71
CA GLU A 234 2.87 1.18 -28.91
C GLU A 234 1.93 -0.02 -28.77
N GLU A 235 1.81 -0.84 -29.81
CA GLU A 235 0.92 -2.00 -29.83
C GLU A 235 1.51 -3.17 -29.03
N ALA A 236 2.82 -3.39 -29.14
CA ALA A 236 3.58 -4.31 -28.29
C ALA A 236 3.48 -3.89 -26.81
N ARG A 237 3.62 -2.59 -26.51
CA ARG A 237 3.49 -2.06 -25.15
C ARG A 237 2.10 -2.29 -24.56
N LYS A 238 1.04 -2.06 -25.34
CA LYS A 238 -0.35 -2.35 -24.94
C LYS A 238 -0.58 -3.85 -24.71
N SER A 239 -0.02 -4.69 -25.57
CA SER A 239 -0.12 -6.14 -25.44
C SER A 239 0.60 -6.64 -24.19
N MET A 240 1.76 -6.08 -23.88
CA MET A 240 2.52 -6.36 -22.66
C MET A 240 1.75 -5.96 -21.40
N GLU A 241 1.17 -4.76 -21.38
CA GLU A 241 0.36 -4.29 -20.24
C GLU A 241 -0.91 -5.15 -20.08
N ARG A 242 -1.53 -5.59 -21.18
CA ARG A 242 -2.66 -6.52 -21.15
C ARG A 242 -2.28 -7.88 -20.56
N LEU A 243 -1.10 -8.40 -20.90
CA LEU A 243 -0.55 -9.63 -20.33
C LEU A 243 -0.30 -9.46 -18.83
N ARG A 244 0.37 -8.38 -18.43
CA ARG A 244 0.62 -8.04 -17.01
C ARG A 244 -0.69 -8.00 -16.23
N LEU A 245 -1.70 -7.29 -16.72
CA LEU A 245 -3.00 -7.18 -16.06
C LEU A 245 -3.69 -8.54 -15.92
N ALA A 246 -3.63 -9.39 -16.94
CA ALA A 246 -4.19 -10.74 -16.87
C ALA A 246 -3.46 -11.60 -15.82
N CYS A 247 -2.12 -11.56 -15.79
CA CYS A 247 -1.32 -12.22 -14.77
C CYS A 247 -1.63 -11.69 -13.35
N SER A 248 -1.74 -10.37 -13.21
CA SER A 248 -1.99 -9.71 -11.92
C SER A 248 -3.29 -10.18 -11.28
N ARG A 249 -4.37 -10.33 -12.07
CA ARG A 249 -5.67 -10.77 -11.57
C ARG A 249 -5.62 -12.18 -10.99
N TYR A 250 -4.93 -13.08 -11.69
CA TYR A 250 -4.69 -14.44 -11.21
C TYR A 250 -3.85 -14.48 -9.93
N ILE A 251 -2.72 -13.75 -9.91
CA ILE A 251 -1.83 -13.67 -8.73
C ILE A 251 -2.61 -13.15 -7.53
N VAL A 252 -3.35 -12.04 -7.69
CA VAL A 252 -4.10 -11.41 -6.60
C VAL A 252 -5.18 -12.35 -6.06
N ALA A 253 -5.97 -12.99 -6.91
CA ALA A 253 -7.00 -13.93 -6.47
C ALA A 253 -6.40 -15.08 -5.64
N MET A 254 -5.27 -15.65 -6.10
CA MET A 254 -4.58 -16.72 -5.38
C MET A 254 -3.93 -16.24 -4.08
N ALA A 255 -3.34 -15.04 -4.08
CA ALA A 255 -2.74 -14.45 -2.89
C ALA A 255 -3.77 -14.14 -1.81
N VAL A 256 -4.91 -13.56 -2.18
CA VAL A 256 -6.04 -13.28 -1.27
C VAL A 256 -6.60 -14.58 -0.71
N ARG A 257 -6.80 -15.58 -1.57
CA ARG A 257 -7.24 -16.93 -1.14
C ARG A 257 -6.27 -17.52 -0.12
N ARG A 258 -4.96 -17.42 -0.35
CA ARG A 258 -3.95 -17.95 0.56
C ARG A 258 -3.95 -17.21 1.90
N LEU A 259 -4.02 -15.88 1.88
CA LEU A 259 -4.10 -15.08 3.10
C LEU A 259 -5.35 -15.43 3.93
N LEU A 260 -6.49 -15.63 3.25
CA LEU A 260 -7.74 -16.08 3.89
C LEU A 260 -7.62 -17.48 4.48
N MET A 261 -6.94 -18.41 3.80
CA MET A 261 -6.69 -19.75 4.35
C MET A 261 -5.84 -19.70 5.61
N GLU A 262 -4.82 -18.85 5.65
CA GLU A 262 -3.90 -18.76 6.78
C GLU A 262 -4.49 -17.98 7.97
N THR A 263 -5.31 -16.96 7.70
CA THR A 263 -5.69 -15.98 8.73
C THR A 263 -7.19 -15.73 8.86
N GLY A 264 -8.00 -16.31 7.98
CA GLY A 264 -9.44 -16.08 7.87
C GLY A 264 -9.83 -14.72 7.33
N SER A 265 -8.99 -13.68 7.42
CA SER A 265 -9.35 -12.30 7.07
C SER A 265 -8.30 -11.65 6.18
N VAL A 266 -8.76 -10.97 5.13
CA VAL A 266 -7.89 -10.12 4.29
C VAL A 266 -7.44 -8.87 5.05
N THR A 267 -8.28 -8.36 5.97
CA THR A 267 -7.95 -7.19 6.78
C THR A 267 -7.12 -7.56 8.00
N ASP A 268 -6.32 -6.61 8.46
CA ASP A 268 -5.60 -6.60 9.75
C ASP A 268 -6.52 -6.70 10.97
N ARG A 269 -7.77 -6.28 10.81
CA ARG A 269 -8.86 -6.70 11.68
C ARG A 269 -9.09 -8.18 11.36
N GLY A 270 -8.73 -9.07 12.29
CA GLY A 270 -9.19 -10.46 12.23
C GLY A 270 -10.69 -10.55 11.94
N LEU A 271 -11.19 -11.73 11.62
CA LEU A 271 -12.54 -12.09 11.17
C LEU A 271 -13.75 -11.34 11.80
N TYR A 272 -13.87 -10.02 11.74
CA TYR A 272 -14.89 -9.28 12.47
C TYR A 272 -15.76 -8.49 11.49
N PHE A 273 -17.03 -8.87 11.36
CA PHE A 273 -18.04 -7.96 10.83
C PHE A 273 -18.48 -7.02 11.94
N THR A 274 -18.54 -5.71 11.64
CA THR A 274 -19.26 -4.73 12.46
C THR A 274 -20.75 -4.86 12.16
N ALA A 275 -21.48 -5.52 13.05
CA ALA A 275 -22.93 -5.47 13.03
C ALA A 275 -23.38 -4.34 13.96
N VAL A 276 -24.08 -3.35 13.42
CA VAL A 276 -24.78 -2.36 14.24
C VAL A 276 -26.07 -3.02 14.72
N GLN A 277 -26.12 -3.45 15.98
CA GLN A 277 -27.39 -3.85 16.57
C GLN A 277 -28.20 -2.61 16.97
N PRO A 278 -29.51 -2.56 16.70
CA PRO A 278 -30.37 -1.50 17.21
C PRO A 278 -30.57 -1.71 18.71
N GLY A 279 -29.79 -0.98 19.51
CA GLY A 279 -29.97 -0.80 20.95
C GLY A 279 -29.73 0.66 21.32
N GLU A 280 -30.23 1.12 22.47
CA GLU A 280 -30.24 2.53 22.92
C GLU A 280 -28.89 3.27 22.86
N LYS A 281 -27.77 2.57 22.65
CA LYS A 281 -26.41 3.15 22.53
C LYS A 281 -25.65 2.80 21.26
N GLY A 282 -26.27 2.21 20.23
CA GLY A 282 -25.65 2.02 18.91
C GLY A 282 -24.26 1.37 18.94
N ASN A 283 -24.02 0.44 19.87
CA ASN A 283 -22.71 -0.21 20.01
C ASN A 283 -22.48 -1.13 18.80
N GLU A 284 -21.51 -0.79 17.96
CA GLU A 284 -20.96 -1.70 16.96
C GLU A 284 -20.36 -2.92 17.67
N GLU A 285 -20.95 -4.10 17.48
CA GLU A 285 -20.40 -5.34 18.00
C GLU A 285 -19.61 -6.04 16.90
N LYS A 286 -18.34 -6.32 17.17
CA LYS A 286 -17.43 -7.06 16.28
C LYS A 286 -17.57 -8.55 16.59
N ARG A 287 -18.16 -9.34 15.68
CA ARG A 287 -18.33 -10.79 15.85
C ARG A 287 -17.49 -11.59 14.84
N PRO A 288 -16.92 -12.74 15.26
CA PRO A 288 -16.18 -13.63 14.36
C PRO A 288 -17.06 -14.04 13.17
N VAL A 289 -16.51 -14.06 11.95
CA VAL A 289 -17.18 -14.62 10.77
C VAL A 289 -17.34 -16.13 10.95
N ASP A 290 -18.48 -16.66 10.51
CA ASP A 290 -18.72 -18.10 10.46
C ASP A 290 -17.70 -18.80 9.54
N THR A 291 -17.13 -19.89 10.03
CA THR A 291 -16.22 -20.78 9.29
C THR A 291 -16.79 -21.28 7.97
N GLU A 292 -18.11 -21.53 7.89
CA GLU A 292 -18.74 -21.96 6.63
C GLU A 292 -18.67 -20.86 5.57
N ARG A 293 -18.89 -19.60 5.97
CA ARG A 293 -18.84 -18.46 5.06
C ARG A 293 -17.43 -18.22 4.52
N ILE A 294 -16.40 -18.43 5.35
CA ILE A 294 -15.00 -18.35 4.92
C ILE A 294 -14.70 -19.45 3.90
N ALA A 295 -15.16 -20.68 4.14
CA ALA A 295 -14.97 -21.79 3.21
C ALA A 295 -15.61 -21.50 1.84
N VAL A 296 -16.83 -20.95 1.81
CA VAL A 296 -17.50 -20.51 0.57
C VAL A 296 -16.69 -19.43 -0.14
N GLN A 297 -16.19 -18.41 0.56
CA GLN A 297 -15.37 -17.36 -0.04
C GLN A 297 -14.07 -17.90 -0.63
N ILE A 298 -13.38 -18.80 0.08
CA ILE A 298 -12.17 -19.46 -0.40
C ILE A 298 -12.44 -20.27 -1.68
N GLN A 299 -13.60 -20.93 -1.74
CA GLN A 299 -14.00 -21.69 -2.93
C GLN A 299 -14.31 -20.77 -4.11
N ASN A 300 -15.04 -19.67 -3.87
CA ASN A 300 -15.33 -18.67 -4.91
C ASN A 300 -14.03 -18.07 -5.48
N LEU A 301 -13.08 -17.69 -4.62
CA LEU A 301 -11.78 -17.16 -5.06
C LEU A 301 -10.98 -18.17 -5.88
N LYS A 302 -11.12 -19.47 -5.60
CA LYS A 302 -10.52 -20.51 -6.43
C LYS A 302 -11.17 -20.54 -7.82
N THR A 303 -12.49 -20.53 -7.88
CA THR A 303 -13.23 -20.48 -9.14
C THR A 303 -12.88 -19.23 -9.95
N ASP A 304 -12.80 -18.07 -9.31
CA ASP A 304 -12.40 -16.81 -9.95
C ASP A 304 -10.96 -16.90 -10.48
N ALA A 305 -10.03 -17.45 -9.69
CA ALA A 305 -8.65 -17.67 -10.14
C ALA A 305 -8.57 -18.60 -11.35
N ASP A 306 -9.35 -19.68 -11.38
CA ASP A 306 -9.43 -20.60 -12.53
C ASP A 306 -9.95 -19.87 -13.78
N MET A 307 -10.97 -19.02 -13.63
CA MET A 307 -11.49 -18.18 -14.72
C MET A 307 -10.45 -17.16 -15.20
N TYR A 308 -9.72 -16.50 -14.28
CA TYR A 308 -8.63 -15.60 -14.64
C TYR A 308 -7.52 -16.30 -15.40
N MET A 309 -7.18 -17.53 -15.03
CA MET A 309 -6.21 -18.32 -15.79
C MET A 309 -6.70 -18.62 -17.21
N THR A 310 -7.97 -18.99 -17.39
CA THR A 310 -8.53 -19.21 -18.74
C THR A 310 -8.44 -17.95 -19.60
N VAL A 311 -8.73 -16.77 -19.02
CA VAL A 311 -8.60 -15.48 -19.72
C VAL A 311 -7.14 -15.14 -20.03
N LEU A 312 -6.23 -15.44 -19.10
CA LEU A 312 -4.78 -15.29 -19.29
C LEU A 312 -4.30 -16.13 -20.47
N LEU A 313 -4.57 -17.45 -20.47
CA LEU A 313 -4.15 -18.34 -21.55
C LEU A 313 -4.73 -17.95 -22.91
N ARG A 314 -5.98 -17.44 -22.93
CA ARG A 314 -6.57 -16.87 -24.16
C ARG A 314 -5.78 -15.66 -24.66
N THR A 315 -5.36 -14.78 -23.75
CA THR A 315 -4.55 -13.58 -24.07
C THR A 315 -3.18 -13.98 -24.59
N VAL A 316 -2.54 -14.98 -23.98
CA VAL A 316 -1.28 -15.55 -24.45
C VAL A 316 -1.43 -16.09 -25.87
N ARG A 317 -2.45 -16.92 -26.12
CA ARG A 317 -2.70 -17.48 -27.45
C ARG A 317 -2.95 -16.41 -28.52
N SER A 318 -3.62 -15.31 -28.18
CA SER A 318 -3.94 -14.26 -29.17
C SER A 318 -2.80 -13.28 -29.44
N CYS A 319 -1.97 -12.97 -28.45
CA CYS A 319 -0.99 -11.88 -28.52
C CYS A 319 0.47 -12.38 -28.45
N PHE A 320 0.70 -13.60 -27.97
CA PHE A 320 2.02 -14.17 -27.69
C PHE A 320 2.08 -15.63 -28.18
N GLU A 321 1.55 -15.90 -29.37
CA GLU A 321 1.43 -17.26 -29.94
C GLU A 321 2.76 -18.02 -29.96
N ASN A 322 3.87 -17.33 -30.26
CA ASN A 322 5.22 -17.90 -30.27
C ASN A 322 5.68 -18.45 -28.90
N PHE A 323 5.04 -18.01 -27.82
CA PHE A 323 5.32 -18.44 -26.45
C PHE A 323 4.28 -19.42 -25.91
N TYR A 324 3.22 -19.70 -26.67
CA TYR A 324 2.16 -20.60 -26.23
C TYR A 324 2.57 -22.07 -26.46
N GLU A 325 3.00 -22.75 -25.39
CA GLU A 325 3.39 -24.16 -25.44
C GLU A 325 2.20 -25.14 -25.25
N GLY A 326 0.95 -24.63 -25.20
CA GLY A 326 -0.26 -25.40 -24.91
C GLY A 326 -0.70 -25.31 -23.44
N ASP A 327 -1.95 -25.67 -23.12
CA ASP A 327 -2.42 -25.72 -21.72
C ASP A 327 -1.96 -27.03 -21.07
N PRO A 328 -1.07 -27.00 -20.06
CA PRO A 328 -0.60 -28.21 -19.38
C PRO A 328 -1.74 -29.01 -18.73
N ARG A 329 -2.87 -28.37 -18.43
CA ARG A 329 -4.06 -29.02 -17.85
C ARG A 329 -4.82 -29.84 -18.89
N GLN A 330 -4.59 -29.57 -20.17
CA GLN A 330 -5.24 -30.23 -21.30
C GLN A 330 -4.30 -31.17 -22.06
N ILE A 331 -3.14 -31.55 -21.48
CA ILE A 331 -2.20 -32.52 -22.09
C ILE A 331 -2.91 -33.85 -22.45
N TYR A 332 -3.96 -34.20 -21.71
CA TYR A 332 -4.76 -35.40 -21.95
C TYR A 332 -6.01 -35.17 -22.83
N ASP A 333 -6.33 -33.92 -23.17
CA ASP A 333 -7.42 -33.63 -24.11
C ASP A 333 -6.93 -34.02 -25.51
N ARG A 334 -7.48 -35.12 -26.02
CA ARG A 334 -7.18 -35.59 -27.38
C ARG A 334 -7.73 -34.58 -28.38
N ASP A 335 -6.82 -33.93 -29.10
CA ASP A 335 -7.16 -33.24 -30.34
C ASP A 335 -7.75 -34.25 -31.35
N ASN A 336 -9.04 -34.06 -31.65
CA ASN A 336 -9.83 -34.87 -32.55
C ASN A 336 -10.33 -34.05 -33.76
N ASP A 337 -9.89 -32.80 -33.96
CA ASP A 337 -10.40 -31.92 -35.02
C ASP A 337 -10.18 -32.49 -36.43
N HIS A 338 -9.30 -33.50 -36.57
CA HIS A 338 -8.99 -34.17 -37.83
C HIS A 338 -9.14 -35.70 -37.80
N LYS A 339 -9.78 -36.28 -36.76
CA LYS A 339 -9.97 -37.73 -36.67
C LYS A 339 -11.42 -38.11 -36.92
N ARG A 340 -11.67 -38.73 -38.09
CA ARG A 340 -12.94 -39.43 -38.37
C ARG A 340 -13.07 -40.65 -37.47
N THR A 341 -13.68 -40.49 -36.31
CA THR A 341 -14.07 -41.60 -35.43
C THR A 341 -15.49 -42.02 -35.75
N PHE A 342 -15.65 -42.75 -36.85
CA PHE A 342 -16.81 -43.62 -37.07
C PHE A 342 -16.29 -45.02 -37.32
N TRP A 343 -16.62 -45.93 -36.40
CA TRP A 343 -16.44 -47.36 -36.59
C TRP A 343 -17.60 -47.83 -37.48
N THR A 344 -17.28 -48.41 -38.65
CA THR A 344 -18.23 -49.10 -39.54
C THR A 344 -18.73 -50.40 -38.95
#